data_AF-A0A9R1DK15-F1
#
_entry.id   AF-A0A9R1DK15-F1
#
_cell.length_a   1.000
_cell.length_b   1.000
_cell.length_c   1.000
_cell.angle_alpha   90.00
_cell.angle_beta   90.00
_cell.angle_gamma   90.00
#
_symmetry.space_group_name_H-M   'P 1'
#
loop_
_entity.id
_entity.type
_entity.pdbx_description
1 polymer ?
#
loop_
_entity_poly.entity_id
_entity_poly.type
_entity_poly.pdbx_seq_one_letter_code
_entity_poly.pdbx_strand_id
1 'polypeptide(L)'
;MSLFVHPFGWRLARQVGQTTNWASSWREALFQLLGDIPPVHRSSISSISIDGTSSTTLIIDRNNGELLAGPFLYNESFPDALPMVSSIAPANHTVCSGSSTLCKLVSWWNKNCSNGSNDSAILMHQSDWLLWLLHGEYGVCDYNNTLKVGYDPEIGSYPSWLMSQPYSHMLPSSVRAPGVPIGPIKEDVRSQYGFSNDCVVCTGTTDSIAAFLAARTTDAGKAVTSLGSTLAIKLVSRVRVEDARFGVYSHRLDDQWLVGGASNSGGVVLRQLFSDDQLVTLSKDIDPSSPSPLDYYPLPKSGERFPVSDPDMEPRLEPRPDSDAEYLHGILESMARIEASGYKLLKELGATPVEEVFTAGGGAQNEKWTAIRERVLGVPVRKAEQTEAAYGAALLALRGATTGS
;
A
#
# COMPACT_ATOMS: atom_id res chain seq x y z
N MET A 1 -5.14 24.06 6.24
CA MET A 1 -6.58 23.73 6.21
C MET A 1 -6.74 22.66 5.13
N SER A 2 -6.62 21.39 5.54
CA SER A 2 -6.55 20.25 4.62
C SER A 2 -7.97 19.77 4.33
N LEU A 3 -8.43 19.92 3.09
CA LEU A 3 -9.68 19.32 2.60
C LEU A 3 -9.33 17.96 2.01
N PHE A 4 -9.33 16.96 2.87
CA PHE A 4 -9.26 15.55 2.48
C PHE A 4 -10.61 15.14 1.86
N VAL A 5 -10.60 14.74 0.60
CA VAL A 5 -11.70 14.00 -0.01
C VAL A 5 -11.52 12.54 0.37
N HIS A 6 -12.25 12.09 1.39
CA HIS A 6 -12.45 10.66 1.66
C HIS A 6 -13.08 9.99 0.42
N PRO A 7 -12.52 8.89 -0.12
CA PRO A 7 -13.32 7.97 -0.90
C PRO A 7 -13.99 7.03 0.10
N PHE A 8 -15.31 7.10 0.27
CA PHE A 8 -16.22 5.97 0.49
C PHE A 8 -17.56 6.47 1.07
N GLY A 9 -18.57 6.48 0.20
CA GLY A 9 -19.97 6.48 0.55
C GLY A 9 -20.72 5.70 -0.52
N TRP A 10 -20.86 4.38 -0.35
CA TRP A 10 -21.74 3.57 -1.22
C TRP A 10 -23.14 3.53 -0.62
N ARG A 11 -24.13 3.96 -1.40
CA ARG A 11 -25.46 3.33 -1.49
C ARG A 11 -26.16 3.82 -2.75
N LEU A 12 -26.05 3.03 -3.80
CA LEU A 12 -27.13 2.57 -4.68
C LEU A 12 -26.47 1.96 -5.92
N ALA A 13 -26.79 0.69 -6.18
CA ALA A 13 -26.53 0.06 -7.46
C ALA A 13 -27.09 0.96 -8.57
N ARG A 14 -26.21 1.63 -9.31
CA ARG A 14 -26.55 2.30 -10.57
C ARG A 14 -25.80 1.59 -11.68
N GLN A 15 -26.59 1.25 -12.70
CA GLN A 15 -26.20 0.57 -13.92
C GLN A 15 -24.96 1.16 -14.57
N VAL A 16 -24.17 0.25 -15.14
CA VAL A 16 -23.17 0.47 -16.20
C VAL A 16 -23.64 1.57 -17.16
N GLY A 17 -22.89 2.67 -17.26
CA GLY A 17 -23.23 3.75 -18.19
C GLY A 17 -22.57 5.10 -17.94
N GLN A 18 -21.26 5.13 -17.63
CA GLN A 18 -20.36 6.29 -17.85
C GLN A 18 -18.93 5.80 -17.56
N THR A 19 -18.14 5.56 -18.60
CA THR A 19 -16.72 5.22 -18.47
C THR A 19 -15.99 6.41 -17.85
N THR A 20 -15.73 6.36 -16.55
CA THR A 20 -14.85 7.32 -15.89
C THR A 20 -13.46 7.14 -16.50
N ASN A 21 -12.94 8.18 -17.17
CA ASN A 21 -11.57 8.16 -17.66
C ASN A 21 -10.63 8.47 -16.47
N TRP A 22 -10.31 7.43 -15.70
CA TRP A 22 -9.50 7.56 -14.49
C TRP A 22 -8.15 8.25 -14.74
N ALA A 23 -7.47 7.93 -15.84
CA ALA A 23 -6.18 8.55 -16.16
C ALA A 23 -6.33 10.06 -16.37
N SER A 24 -7.34 10.53 -17.12
CA SER A 24 -7.56 11.97 -17.29
C SER A 24 -7.89 12.64 -15.96
N SER A 25 -8.72 12.03 -15.12
CA SER A 25 -9.02 12.56 -13.78
C SER A 25 -7.77 12.65 -12.89
N TRP A 26 -6.88 11.65 -12.91
CA TRP A 26 -5.64 11.71 -12.13
C TRP A 26 -4.67 12.77 -12.66
N ARG A 27 -4.58 12.94 -13.98
CA ARG A 27 -3.79 14.01 -14.59
C ARG A 27 -4.33 15.39 -14.18
N GLU A 28 -5.63 15.60 -14.27
CA GLU A 28 -6.28 16.84 -13.84
C GLU A 28 -6.02 17.10 -12.35
N ALA A 29 -6.19 16.08 -11.51
CA ALA A 29 -5.93 16.18 -10.08
C ALA A 29 -4.46 16.51 -9.76
N LEU A 30 -3.50 15.89 -10.45
CA LEU A 30 -2.07 16.21 -10.29
C LEU A 30 -1.81 17.69 -10.57
N PHE A 31 -2.24 18.18 -11.72
CA PHE A 31 -2.00 19.56 -12.13
C PHE A 31 -2.80 20.58 -11.32
N GLN A 32 -3.97 20.20 -10.80
CA GLN A 32 -4.72 20.98 -9.82
C GLN A 32 -3.96 21.07 -8.49
N LEU A 33 -3.46 19.95 -7.96
CA LEU A 33 -2.71 19.91 -6.69
C LEU A 33 -1.43 20.75 -6.77
N LEU A 34 -0.69 20.71 -7.89
CA LEU A 34 0.45 21.61 -8.10
C LEU A 34 0.01 23.09 -8.09
N GLY A 35 -1.17 23.38 -8.64
CA GLY A 35 -1.80 24.71 -8.64
C GLY A 35 -2.33 25.16 -7.28
N ASP A 36 -2.65 24.23 -6.39
CA ASP A 36 -3.15 24.51 -5.05
C ASP A 36 -2.02 24.79 -4.04
N ILE A 37 -0.78 24.37 -4.33
CA ILE A 37 0.40 24.77 -3.53
C ILE A 37 0.55 26.29 -3.60
N PRO A 38 0.61 27.02 -2.48
CA PRO A 38 0.79 28.47 -2.52
C PRO A 38 2.07 28.88 -3.29
N PRO A 39 2.03 29.90 -4.17
CA PRO A 39 3.19 30.29 -4.99
C PRO A 39 4.47 30.55 -4.20
N VAL A 40 4.35 31.08 -2.98
CA VAL A 40 5.47 31.32 -2.06
C VAL A 40 6.25 30.05 -1.73
N HIS A 41 5.61 28.88 -1.73
CA HIS A 41 6.26 27.61 -1.44
C HIS A 41 6.85 26.94 -2.68
N ARG A 42 6.25 27.12 -3.86
CA ARG A 42 6.67 26.41 -5.09
C ARG A 42 8.12 26.71 -5.48
N SER A 43 8.55 27.96 -5.34
CA SER A 43 9.93 28.37 -5.60
C SER A 43 10.96 27.74 -4.66
N SER A 44 10.53 27.25 -3.49
CA SER A 44 11.38 26.58 -2.51
C SER A 44 11.35 25.04 -2.59
N ILE A 45 10.47 24.47 -3.42
CA ILE A 45 10.41 23.02 -3.63
C ILE A 45 11.59 22.63 -4.51
N SER A 46 12.49 21.82 -3.94
CA SER A 46 13.70 21.30 -4.60
C SER A 46 13.52 19.86 -5.12
N SER A 47 12.49 19.15 -4.69
CA SER A 47 12.25 17.77 -5.09
C SER A 47 10.78 17.38 -4.98
N ILE A 48 10.32 16.50 -5.87
CA ILE A 48 8.96 15.95 -5.91
C ILE A 48 9.05 14.42 -6.01
N SER A 49 8.27 13.71 -5.20
CA SER A 49 8.01 12.27 -5.32
C SER A 49 6.51 12.03 -5.12
N ILE A 50 5.99 10.94 -5.68
CA ILE A 50 4.56 10.61 -5.70
C ILE A 50 4.39 9.14 -5.36
N ASP A 51 3.50 8.83 -4.43
CA ASP A 51 3.01 7.47 -4.23
C ASP A 51 1.76 7.19 -5.07
N GLY A 52 1.50 5.90 -5.32
CA GLY A 52 0.33 5.45 -6.06
C GLY A 52 -0.24 4.15 -5.51
N THR A 53 -1.45 3.81 -5.94
CA THR A 53 -2.07 2.54 -5.54
C THR A 53 -1.33 1.36 -6.15
N SER A 54 -1.00 0.36 -5.31
CA SER A 54 -0.27 -0.83 -5.73
C SER A 54 -0.95 -1.55 -6.90
N SER A 55 -0.17 -2.03 -7.85
CA SER A 55 -0.63 -2.79 -9.02
C SER A 55 -1.61 -2.05 -9.94
N THR A 56 -1.91 -0.76 -9.75
CA THR A 56 -2.65 0.00 -10.77
C THR A 56 -1.76 0.14 -12.00
N THR A 57 -2.21 -0.39 -13.14
CA THR A 57 -1.36 -0.59 -14.33
C THR A 57 -1.90 0.19 -15.52
N LEU A 58 -1.00 0.88 -16.22
CA LEU A 58 -1.24 1.55 -17.49
C LEU A 58 -0.29 0.96 -18.54
N ILE A 59 -0.76 0.84 -19.78
CA ILE A 59 0.08 0.49 -20.93
C ILE A 59 0.09 1.70 -21.86
N ILE A 60 1.28 2.25 -22.11
CA ILE A 60 1.49 3.50 -22.87
C ILE A 60 2.26 3.19 -24.15
N ASP A 61 1.97 3.89 -25.24
CA ASP A 61 2.84 3.90 -26.42
C ASP A 61 3.98 4.90 -26.19
N ARG A 62 5.24 4.41 -26.15
CA ARG A 62 6.42 5.23 -25.89
C ARG A 62 6.76 6.22 -27.01
N ASN A 63 6.19 6.08 -28.20
CA ASN A 63 6.44 6.97 -29.34
C ASN A 63 5.65 8.27 -29.24
N ASN A 64 4.44 8.24 -28.66
CA ASN A 64 3.54 9.40 -28.62
C ASN A 64 2.97 9.69 -27.21
N GLY A 65 3.20 8.82 -26.24
CA GLY A 65 2.70 8.95 -24.86
C GLY A 65 1.22 8.63 -24.69
N GLU A 66 0.57 8.03 -25.69
CA GLU A 66 -0.85 7.69 -25.63
C GLU A 66 -1.12 6.46 -24.78
N LEU A 67 -2.26 6.47 -24.08
CA LEU A 67 -2.73 5.34 -23.29
C LEU A 67 -3.30 4.27 -24.23
N LEU A 68 -2.57 3.16 -24.39
CA LEU A 68 -3.01 1.99 -25.16
C LEU A 68 -4.03 1.15 -24.40
N ALA A 69 -3.89 1.05 -23.07
CA ALA A 69 -4.85 0.38 -22.20
C ALA A 69 -4.71 0.75 -20.73
N GLY A 70 -5.75 0.39 -19.98
CA GLY A 70 -5.91 0.74 -18.59
C GLY A 70 -6.55 2.13 -18.41
N PRO A 71 -6.53 2.68 -17.19
CA PRO A 71 -5.92 2.08 -16.01
C PRO A 71 -6.63 0.80 -15.55
N PHE A 72 -5.88 -0.28 -15.33
CA PHE A 72 -6.36 -1.48 -14.66
C PHE A 72 -6.17 -1.29 -13.15
N LEU A 73 -7.24 -0.99 -12.42
CA LEU A 73 -7.17 -0.54 -11.03
C LEU A 73 -6.65 -1.62 -10.07
N TYR A 74 -6.08 -1.22 -8.94
CA TYR A 74 -5.46 -2.08 -7.92
C TYR A 74 -6.31 -3.27 -7.47
N ASN A 75 -7.64 -3.12 -7.42
CA ASN A 75 -8.59 -4.14 -6.97
C ASN A 75 -9.19 -4.98 -8.11
N GLU A 76 -8.92 -4.64 -9.37
CA GLU A 76 -9.37 -5.44 -10.51
C GLU A 76 -8.53 -6.71 -10.63
N SER A 77 -9.21 -7.82 -10.93
CA SER A 77 -8.61 -9.15 -11.04
C SER A 77 -8.77 -9.70 -12.45
N PHE A 78 -7.71 -10.31 -12.96
CA PHE A 78 -7.58 -10.88 -14.31
C PHE A 78 -7.35 -12.39 -14.22
N PRO A 79 -8.37 -13.17 -13.82
CA PRO A 79 -8.23 -14.61 -13.60
C PRO A 79 -7.94 -15.40 -14.88
N ASP A 80 -8.23 -14.84 -16.05
CA ASP A 80 -7.89 -15.41 -17.36
C ASP A 80 -6.38 -15.59 -17.55
N ALA A 81 -5.57 -14.69 -16.98
CA ALA A 81 -4.11 -14.75 -17.07
C ALA A 81 -3.47 -15.60 -15.96
N LEU A 82 -4.18 -15.85 -14.85
CA LEU A 82 -3.61 -16.49 -13.67
C LEU A 82 -3.01 -17.89 -13.93
N PRO A 83 -3.63 -18.78 -14.74
CA PRO A 83 -3.03 -20.08 -15.07
C PRO A 83 -1.67 -19.96 -15.77
N MET A 84 -1.54 -19.01 -16.71
CA MET A 84 -0.28 -18.76 -17.43
C MET A 84 0.77 -18.14 -16.51
N VAL A 85 0.38 -17.19 -15.66
CA VAL A 85 1.30 -16.61 -14.68
C VAL A 85 1.80 -17.68 -13.71
N SER A 86 0.91 -18.56 -13.26
CA SER A 86 1.27 -19.64 -12.34
C SER A 86 2.12 -20.75 -12.97
N SER A 87 2.10 -20.88 -14.31
CA SER A 87 2.93 -21.87 -15.01
C SER A 87 4.36 -21.41 -15.26
N ILE A 88 4.64 -20.10 -15.19
CA ILE A 88 5.97 -19.52 -15.40
C ILE A 88 6.63 -19.04 -14.10
N ALA A 89 5.85 -18.54 -13.15
CA ALA A 89 6.38 -18.00 -11.90
C ALA A 89 6.68 -19.13 -10.91
N PRO A 90 7.64 -18.94 -9.99
CA PRO A 90 7.85 -19.86 -8.89
C PRO A 90 6.56 -20.13 -8.12
N ALA A 91 6.42 -21.35 -7.59
CA ALA A 91 5.28 -21.70 -6.76
C ALA A 91 5.11 -20.67 -5.63
N ASN A 92 3.88 -20.24 -5.39
CA ASN A 92 3.54 -19.26 -4.34
C ASN A 92 4.16 -17.86 -4.50
N HIS A 93 4.72 -17.51 -5.67
CA HIS A 93 5.24 -16.17 -5.89
C HIS A 93 4.14 -15.09 -5.75
N THR A 94 4.47 -13.89 -5.28
CA THR A 94 3.54 -12.76 -5.05
C THR A 94 2.73 -12.34 -6.29
N VAL A 95 3.19 -12.71 -7.49
CA VAL A 95 2.53 -12.47 -8.78
C VAL A 95 1.43 -13.48 -9.10
N CYS A 96 1.39 -14.63 -8.42
CA CYS A 96 0.36 -15.67 -8.58
C CYS A 96 -0.96 -15.25 -7.89
N SER A 97 -1.46 -14.09 -8.28
CA SER A 97 -2.71 -13.49 -7.83
C SER A 97 -3.33 -12.74 -9.00
N GLY A 98 -4.63 -12.92 -9.22
CA GLY A 98 -5.33 -12.33 -10.38
C GLY A 98 -5.27 -10.79 -10.41
N SER A 99 -5.08 -10.12 -9.28
CA SER A 99 -4.93 -8.65 -9.21
C SER A 99 -3.49 -8.15 -9.33
N SER A 100 -2.51 -9.04 -9.53
CA SER A 100 -1.12 -8.67 -9.75
C SER A 100 -0.94 -7.86 -11.05
N THR A 101 0.06 -6.98 -11.07
CA THR A 101 0.48 -6.29 -12.29
C THR A 101 0.82 -7.28 -13.41
N LEU A 102 1.43 -8.42 -13.07
CA LEU A 102 1.78 -9.43 -14.08
C LEU A 102 0.54 -10.06 -14.74
N CYS A 103 -0.51 -10.39 -13.97
CA CYS A 103 -1.76 -10.89 -14.56
C CYS A 103 -2.42 -9.84 -15.47
N LYS A 104 -2.37 -8.56 -15.10
CA LYS A 104 -2.86 -7.44 -15.92
C LYS A 104 -2.10 -7.33 -17.25
N LEU A 105 -0.77 -7.36 -17.18
CA LEU A 105 0.12 -7.34 -18.35
C LEU A 105 -0.15 -8.53 -19.28
N VAL A 106 -0.18 -9.75 -18.74
CA VAL A 106 -0.40 -10.98 -19.52
C VAL A 106 -1.79 -11.01 -20.16
N SER A 107 -2.84 -10.59 -19.44
CA SER A 107 -4.19 -10.52 -19.99
C SER A 107 -4.26 -9.52 -21.16
N TRP A 108 -3.62 -8.35 -21.02
CA TRP A 108 -3.56 -7.36 -22.10
C TRP A 108 -2.77 -7.91 -23.29
N TRP A 109 -1.59 -8.49 -23.05
CA TRP A 109 -0.73 -9.05 -24.09
C TRP A 109 -1.46 -10.11 -24.93
N ASN A 110 -2.13 -11.07 -24.27
CA ASN A 110 -2.84 -12.15 -24.95
C ASN A 110 -3.99 -11.65 -25.83
N LYS A 111 -4.63 -10.53 -25.47
CA LYS A 111 -5.75 -9.95 -26.22
C LYS A 111 -5.29 -9.09 -27.40
N ASN A 112 -4.12 -8.45 -27.31
CA ASN A 112 -3.71 -7.39 -28.24
C ASN A 112 -2.51 -7.76 -29.13
N CYS A 113 -1.70 -8.75 -28.76
CA CYS A 113 -0.44 -9.08 -29.44
C CYS A 113 -0.45 -10.44 -30.14
N SER A 114 -1.63 -10.97 -30.46
CA SER A 114 -1.81 -12.27 -31.13
C SER A 114 -1.32 -12.31 -32.59
N ASN A 115 -1.12 -11.14 -33.24
CA ASN A 115 -0.68 -11.02 -34.64
C ASN A 115 0.66 -10.26 -34.83
N GLY A 116 1.39 -9.96 -33.76
CA GLY A 116 2.65 -9.22 -33.81
C GLY A 116 2.99 -8.55 -32.48
N SER A 117 4.28 -8.20 -32.27
CA SER A 117 4.71 -7.46 -31.10
C SER A 117 4.33 -5.98 -31.21
N ASN A 118 3.79 -5.41 -30.14
CA ASN A 118 3.63 -3.96 -30.03
C ASN A 118 4.90 -3.39 -29.37
N ASP A 119 5.98 -3.29 -30.14
CA ASP A 119 7.32 -2.92 -29.64
C ASP A 119 7.38 -1.53 -28.99
N SER A 120 6.38 -0.67 -29.21
CA SER A 120 6.29 0.65 -28.58
C SER A 120 5.56 0.63 -27.24
N ALA A 121 4.84 -0.45 -26.90
CA ALA A 121 4.09 -0.52 -25.65
C ALA A 121 5.03 -0.65 -24.44
N ILE A 122 4.80 0.18 -23.43
CA ILE A 122 5.51 0.14 -22.15
C ILE A 122 4.53 0.14 -20.99
N LEU A 123 4.82 -0.68 -19.98
CA LEU A 123 4.08 -0.74 -18.74
C LEU A 123 4.51 0.39 -17.81
N MET A 124 3.54 1.07 -17.22
CA MET A 124 3.75 2.02 -16.12
C MET A 124 2.77 1.70 -14.99
N HIS A 125 3.25 1.80 -13.75
CA HIS A 125 2.36 1.87 -12.60
C HIS A 125 1.80 3.29 -12.46
N GLN A 126 0.77 3.45 -11.61
CA GLN A 126 0.14 4.76 -11.41
C GLN A 126 1.13 5.86 -11.00
N SER A 127 1.99 5.59 -10.02
CA SER A 127 3.02 6.53 -9.57
C SER A 127 4.00 6.88 -10.70
N ASP A 128 4.44 5.87 -11.45
CA ASP A 128 5.39 6.04 -12.54
C ASP A 128 4.80 6.94 -13.63
N TRP A 129 3.54 6.72 -13.98
CA TRP A 129 2.86 7.51 -14.99
C TRP A 129 2.67 8.97 -14.55
N LEU A 130 2.28 9.20 -13.29
CA LEU A 130 2.14 10.54 -12.74
C LEU A 130 3.49 11.28 -12.66
N LEU A 131 4.55 10.58 -12.25
CA LEU A 131 5.91 11.13 -12.25
C LEU A 131 6.39 11.41 -13.68
N TRP A 132 6.12 10.51 -14.63
CA TRP A 132 6.49 10.68 -16.02
C TRP A 132 5.87 11.94 -16.65
N LEU A 133 4.64 12.32 -16.26
CA LEU A 133 4.05 13.60 -16.67
C LEU A 133 4.89 14.82 -16.24
N LEU A 134 5.70 14.68 -15.19
CA LEU A 134 6.56 15.72 -14.61
C LEU A 134 8.01 15.67 -15.12
N HIS A 135 8.57 14.50 -15.47
CA HIS A 135 9.98 14.38 -15.90
C HIS A 135 10.18 13.90 -17.35
N GLY A 136 9.21 13.22 -17.96
CA GLY A 136 9.21 12.85 -19.38
C GLY A 136 10.06 11.64 -19.79
N GLU A 137 10.73 10.97 -18.86
CA GLU A 137 11.58 9.79 -19.15
C GLU A 137 10.77 8.48 -19.06
N TYR A 138 10.74 7.68 -20.13
CA TYR A 138 10.06 6.39 -20.14
C TYR A 138 10.86 5.30 -19.42
N GLY A 139 10.16 4.33 -18.83
CA GLY A 139 10.78 3.09 -18.32
C GLY A 139 11.51 3.24 -17.00
N VAL A 140 11.30 4.34 -16.27
CA VAL A 140 11.80 4.53 -14.90
C VAL A 140 10.71 4.14 -13.91
N CYS A 141 11.07 3.34 -12.90
CA CYS A 141 10.15 2.90 -11.83
C CYS A 141 10.93 2.64 -10.54
N ASP A 142 10.23 2.40 -9.44
CA ASP A 142 10.80 1.94 -8.17
C ASP A 142 10.60 0.44 -7.91
N TYR A 143 11.44 -0.10 -7.03
CA TYR A 143 11.42 -1.53 -6.68
C TYR A 143 10.15 -1.97 -5.89
N ASN A 144 9.30 -1.05 -5.42
CA ASN A 144 8.13 -1.38 -4.62
C ASN A 144 6.92 -1.59 -5.54
N ASN A 145 6.71 -0.67 -6.48
CA ASN A 145 5.67 -0.81 -7.50
C ASN A 145 5.90 -2.05 -8.39
N THR A 146 7.16 -2.33 -8.74
CA THR A 146 7.50 -3.46 -9.61
C THR A 146 7.48 -4.84 -8.95
N LEU A 147 7.34 -4.94 -7.63
CA LEU A 147 7.26 -6.22 -6.93
C LEU A 147 6.11 -7.09 -7.46
N LYS A 148 4.95 -6.48 -7.73
CA LYS A 148 3.74 -7.18 -8.22
C LYS A 148 3.74 -7.47 -9.74
N VAL A 149 4.75 -7.00 -10.48
CA VAL A 149 5.02 -7.48 -11.85
C VAL A 149 6.07 -8.60 -11.87
N GLY A 150 6.83 -8.76 -10.78
CA GLY A 150 7.80 -9.84 -10.61
C GLY A 150 9.25 -9.38 -10.54
N TYR A 151 9.51 -8.08 -10.38
CA TYR A 151 10.86 -7.62 -10.05
C TYR A 151 11.30 -8.19 -8.70
N ASP A 152 12.55 -8.66 -8.64
CA ASP A 152 13.13 -9.14 -7.40
C ASP A 152 14.08 -8.08 -6.81
N PRO A 153 13.64 -7.38 -5.75
CA PRO A 153 14.42 -6.29 -5.16
C PRO A 153 15.63 -6.77 -4.36
N GLU A 154 15.77 -8.07 -4.07
CA GLU A 154 16.95 -8.62 -3.39
C GLU A 154 18.14 -8.69 -4.33
N ILE A 155 17.93 -9.25 -5.53
CA ILE A 155 18.95 -9.34 -6.57
C ILE A 155 19.05 -8.05 -7.42
N GLY A 156 18.01 -7.21 -7.39
CA GLY A 156 17.98 -5.95 -8.14
C GLY A 156 17.69 -6.11 -9.63
N SER A 157 16.96 -7.16 -10.03
CA SER A 157 16.62 -7.42 -11.43
C SER A 157 15.30 -8.15 -11.60
N TYR A 158 14.77 -8.14 -12.83
CA TYR A 158 13.72 -9.10 -13.20
C TYR A 158 14.33 -10.50 -13.35
N PRO A 159 13.66 -11.54 -12.82
CA PRO A 159 14.16 -12.91 -12.86
C PRO A 159 14.03 -13.52 -14.26
N SER A 160 14.83 -14.57 -14.55
CA SER A 160 14.92 -15.19 -15.88
C SER A 160 13.59 -15.75 -16.39
N TRP A 161 12.75 -16.30 -15.51
CA TRP A 161 11.43 -16.83 -15.87
C TRP A 161 10.48 -15.76 -16.42
N LEU A 162 10.67 -14.50 -16.02
CA LEU A 162 9.93 -13.34 -16.52
C LEU A 162 10.58 -12.79 -17.78
N MET A 163 11.92 -12.66 -17.78
CA MET A 163 12.66 -12.12 -18.92
C MET A 163 12.64 -13.02 -20.17
N SER A 164 12.36 -14.31 -20.02
CA SER A 164 12.18 -15.22 -21.16
C SER A 164 10.84 -15.06 -21.89
N GLN A 165 9.92 -14.25 -21.35
CA GLN A 165 8.58 -14.07 -21.90
C GLN A 165 8.56 -12.98 -22.98
N PRO A 166 7.69 -13.10 -23.99
CA PRO A 166 7.67 -12.15 -25.10
C PRO A 166 7.27 -10.74 -24.68
N TYR A 167 6.45 -10.57 -23.63
CA TYR A 167 6.03 -9.26 -23.10
C TYR A 167 7.07 -8.59 -22.18
N SER A 168 8.21 -9.24 -21.90
CA SER A 168 9.23 -8.69 -20.98
C SER A 168 9.83 -7.37 -21.44
N HIS A 169 9.85 -7.08 -22.76
CA HIS A 169 10.31 -5.81 -23.31
C HIS A 169 9.43 -4.60 -22.92
N MET A 170 8.21 -4.84 -22.45
CA MET A 170 7.31 -3.80 -21.98
C MET A 170 7.61 -3.36 -20.53
N LEU A 171 8.43 -4.12 -19.80
CA LEU A 171 8.73 -3.83 -18.40
C LEU A 171 9.62 -2.57 -18.30
N PRO A 172 9.44 -1.74 -17.24
CA PRO A 172 10.34 -0.63 -16.96
C PRO A 172 11.80 -1.09 -16.88
N SER A 173 12.68 -0.58 -17.74
CA SER A 173 14.08 -1.03 -17.80
C SER A 173 14.96 -0.44 -16.69
N SER A 174 14.58 0.71 -16.13
CA SER A 174 15.33 1.42 -15.08
C SER A 174 14.55 1.38 -13.76
N VAL A 175 14.61 0.23 -13.08
CA VAL A 175 14.07 0.08 -11.72
C VAL A 175 15.11 0.58 -10.72
N ARG A 176 14.74 1.56 -9.90
CA ARG A 176 15.61 2.21 -8.90
C ARG A 176 15.03 2.07 -7.49
N ALA A 177 15.78 2.47 -6.47
CA ALA A 177 15.22 2.63 -5.13
C ALA A 177 14.23 3.83 -5.10
N PRO A 178 13.18 3.80 -4.27
CA PRO A 178 12.29 4.92 -3.96
C PRO A 178 13.05 6.14 -3.46
N GLY A 179 12.60 7.32 -3.86
CA GLY A 179 13.21 8.59 -3.45
C GLY A 179 14.57 8.88 -4.08
N VAL A 180 14.96 8.18 -5.15
CA VAL A 180 16.18 8.49 -5.92
C VAL A 180 15.82 9.48 -7.04
N PRO A 181 16.65 10.50 -7.31
CA PRO A 181 16.43 11.41 -8.44
C PRO A 181 16.32 10.68 -9.78
N ILE A 182 15.31 11.05 -10.56
CA ILE A 182 15.12 10.63 -11.95
C ILE A 182 15.81 11.64 -12.85
N GLY A 183 15.33 12.88 -12.81
CA GLY A 183 15.78 14.00 -13.62
C GLY A 183 15.12 15.31 -13.19
N PRO A 184 15.44 16.44 -13.85
CA PRO A 184 14.79 17.72 -13.57
C PRO A 184 13.30 17.66 -13.92
N ILE A 185 12.49 18.48 -13.23
CA ILE A 185 11.11 18.71 -13.65
C ILE A 185 11.09 19.35 -15.05
N LYS A 186 10.16 18.92 -15.91
CA LYS A 186 10.01 19.45 -17.27
C LYS A 186 9.79 20.96 -17.25
N GLU A 187 10.40 21.64 -18.23
CA GLU A 187 10.40 23.10 -18.34
C GLU A 187 8.99 23.71 -18.46
N ASP A 188 8.08 23.05 -19.19
CA ASP A 188 6.69 23.49 -19.33
C ASP A 188 5.97 23.50 -17.97
N VAL A 189 6.12 22.45 -17.18
CA VAL A 189 5.56 22.36 -15.81
C VAL A 189 6.26 23.35 -14.88
N ARG A 190 7.59 23.42 -14.92
CA ARG A 190 8.39 24.34 -14.09
C ARG A 190 7.93 25.78 -14.26
N SER A 191 7.88 26.26 -15.50
CA SER A 191 7.52 27.63 -15.84
C SER A 191 6.04 27.94 -15.59
N GLN A 192 5.13 26.99 -15.85
CA GLN A 192 3.70 27.18 -15.59
C GLN A 192 3.40 27.35 -14.09
N TYR A 193 4.06 26.58 -13.22
CA TYR A 193 3.75 26.54 -11.80
C TYR A 193 4.72 27.37 -10.94
N GLY A 194 5.90 27.75 -11.44
CA GLY A 194 6.89 28.54 -10.71
C GLY A 194 7.76 27.72 -9.75
N PHE A 195 8.14 26.51 -10.15
CA PHE A 195 9.09 25.68 -9.41
C PHE A 195 10.53 26.17 -9.58
N SER A 196 11.40 25.81 -8.64
CA SER A 196 12.85 26.09 -8.71
C SER A 196 13.47 25.49 -9.98
N ASN A 197 14.51 26.13 -10.51
CA ASN A 197 15.34 25.58 -11.59
C ASN A 197 16.05 24.29 -11.17
N ASP A 198 16.29 24.12 -9.88
CA ASP A 198 16.96 22.96 -9.30
C ASP A 198 15.96 21.88 -8.86
N CYS A 199 14.67 22.04 -9.17
CA CYS A 199 13.65 21.07 -8.76
C CYS A 199 13.81 19.75 -9.54
N VAL A 200 14.06 18.68 -8.80
CA VAL A 200 14.14 17.32 -9.36
C VAL A 200 12.86 16.53 -9.13
N VAL A 201 12.62 15.53 -9.96
CA VAL A 201 11.58 14.53 -9.76
C VAL A 201 12.26 13.23 -9.35
N CYS A 202 11.77 12.60 -8.28
CA CYS A 202 12.30 11.37 -7.72
C CYS A 202 11.35 10.20 -7.94
N THR A 203 11.89 8.99 -7.90
CA THR A 203 11.07 7.77 -7.89
C THR A 203 10.11 7.75 -6.72
N GLY A 204 8.95 7.14 -6.96
CA GLY A 204 7.85 7.01 -6.02
C GLY A 204 7.94 5.76 -5.15
N THR A 205 6.77 5.37 -4.65
CA THR A 205 6.51 4.08 -3.99
C THR A 205 5.00 3.78 -4.06
N THR A 206 4.53 2.78 -3.32
CA THR A 206 3.10 2.53 -3.14
C THR A 206 2.53 3.32 -1.96
N ASP A 207 1.27 3.70 -2.02
CA ASP A 207 0.52 4.40 -0.96
C ASP A 207 0.68 3.74 0.42
N SER A 208 0.61 2.41 0.46
CA SER A 208 0.76 1.60 1.67
C SER A 208 2.16 1.70 2.28
N ILE A 209 3.20 1.89 1.48
CA ILE A 209 4.59 2.07 1.96
C ILE A 209 4.83 3.53 2.32
N ALA A 210 4.29 4.47 1.55
CA ALA A 210 4.37 5.89 1.87
C ALA A 210 3.68 6.19 3.23
N ALA A 211 2.51 5.61 3.49
CA ALA A 211 1.85 5.72 4.79
C ALA A 211 2.67 5.12 5.94
N PHE A 212 3.46 4.06 5.67
CA PHE A 212 4.40 3.51 6.65
C PHE A 212 5.56 4.49 6.91
N LEU A 213 6.17 5.01 5.84
CA LEU A 213 7.27 5.98 5.92
C LEU A 213 6.89 7.24 6.70
N ALA A 214 5.62 7.63 6.68
CA ALA A 214 5.12 8.76 7.44
C ALA A 214 5.34 8.61 8.96
N ALA A 215 5.38 7.39 9.48
CA ALA A 215 5.69 7.13 10.88
C ALA A 215 7.17 7.37 11.25
N ARG A 216 8.03 7.69 10.28
CA ARG A 216 9.46 8.04 10.47
C ARG A 216 10.25 6.97 11.23
N THR A 217 9.94 5.71 10.94
CA THR A 217 10.57 4.57 11.57
C THR A 217 11.14 3.63 10.52
N THR A 218 12.44 3.35 10.61
CA THR A 218 13.17 2.51 9.63
C THR A 218 14.08 1.48 10.29
N ASP A 219 14.13 1.43 11.62
CA ASP A 219 14.95 0.45 12.33
C ASP A 219 14.27 -0.91 12.39
N ALA A 220 15.04 -1.98 12.24
CA ALA A 220 14.54 -3.34 12.36
C ALA A 220 13.89 -3.57 13.73
N GLY A 221 12.76 -4.28 13.74
CA GLY A 221 11.93 -4.48 14.94
C GLY A 221 10.90 -3.38 15.18
N LYS A 222 11.01 -2.22 14.50
CA LYS A 222 9.94 -1.23 14.52
C LYS A 222 8.81 -1.65 13.58
N ALA A 223 7.59 -1.35 13.98
CA ALA A 223 6.41 -1.70 13.21
C ALA A 223 5.38 -0.56 13.17
N VAL A 224 4.50 -0.63 12.18
CA VAL A 224 3.29 0.19 12.12
C VAL A 224 2.10 -0.74 11.99
N THR A 225 1.15 -0.61 12.91
CA THR A 225 -0.18 -1.21 12.80
C THR A 225 -1.17 -0.16 12.32
N SER A 226 -1.83 -0.43 11.19
CA SER A 226 -2.94 0.36 10.69
C SER A 226 -4.25 -0.23 11.22
N LEU A 227 -4.88 0.49 12.15
CA LEU A 227 -6.21 0.20 12.69
C LEU A 227 -7.28 0.89 11.83
N GLY A 228 -7.37 0.45 10.58
CA GLY A 228 -8.30 0.97 9.57
C GLY A 228 -9.59 0.13 9.48
N SER A 229 -10.18 0.12 8.28
CA SER A 229 -11.28 -0.81 7.96
C SER A 229 -10.90 -2.27 8.24
N THR A 230 -9.65 -2.62 7.92
CA THR A 230 -8.99 -3.87 8.27
C THR A 230 -7.79 -3.59 9.19
N LEU A 231 -7.31 -4.64 9.86
CA LEU A 231 -6.10 -4.64 10.68
C LEU A 231 -4.92 -5.06 9.80
N ALA A 232 -4.02 -4.13 9.48
CA ALA A 232 -2.81 -4.41 8.73
C ALA A 232 -1.57 -4.10 9.57
N ILE A 233 -0.59 -5.01 9.57
CA ILE A 233 0.68 -4.82 10.26
C ILE A 233 1.82 -4.76 9.24
N LYS A 234 2.82 -3.92 9.51
CA LYS A 234 4.05 -3.79 8.74
C LYS A 234 5.22 -3.72 9.70
N LEU A 235 6.18 -4.62 9.55
CA LEU A 235 7.32 -4.80 10.43
C LEU A 235 8.60 -4.63 9.63
N VAL A 236 9.49 -3.75 10.10
CA VAL A 236 10.83 -3.65 9.52
C VAL A 236 11.67 -4.81 10.02
N SER A 237 12.34 -5.50 9.10
CA SER A 237 13.10 -6.71 9.34
C SER A 237 14.41 -6.69 8.57
N ARG A 238 15.45 -7.27 9.15
CA ARG A 238 16.74 -7.53 8.46
C ARG A 238 16.64 -8.68 7.46
N VAL A 239 15.61 -9.50 7.58
CA VAL A 239 15.41 -10.72 6.78
C VAL A 239 14.15 -10.57 5.94
N ARG A 240 14.26 -10.90 4.66
CA ARG A 240 13.13 -11.02 3.73
C ARG A 240 12.25 -12.19 4.15
N VAL A 241 10.95 -11.96 4.24
CA VAL A 241 9.97 -12.99 4.58
C VAL A 241 8.82 -12.96 3.58
N GLU A 242 8.53 -14.13 3.00
CA GLU A 242 7.42 -14.32 2.07
C GLU A 242 6.73 -15.64 2.39
N ASP A 243 5.41 -15.60 2.48
CA ASP A 243 4.59 -16.80 2.66
C ASP A 243 3.21 -16.59 2.05
N ALA A 244 2.97 -17.20 0.88
CA ALA A 244 1.71 -17.03 0.18
C ALA A 244 0.51 -17.62 0.93
N ARG A 245 0.72 -18.63 1.79
CA ARG A 245 -0.34 -19.27 2.57
C ARG A 245 -1.04 -18.22 3.43
N PHE A 246 -0.24 -17.39 4.09
CA PHE A 246 -0.73 -16.30 4.95
C PHE A 246 -0.82 -14.95 4.22
N GLY A 247 -0.45 -14.89 2.94
CA GLY A 247 -0.36 -13.64 2.20
C GLY A 247 0.68 -12.67 2.74
N VAL A 248 1.73 -13.19 3.38
CA VAL A 248 2.87 -12.41 3.87
C VAL A 248 3.83 -12.16 2.71
N TYR A 249 4.26 -10.91 2.55
CA TYR A 249 5.24 -10.51 1.55
C TYR A 249 6.12 -9.38 2.09
N SER A 250 7.29 -9.22 1.48
CA SER A 250 8.28 -8.22 1.87
C SER A 250 8.52 -7.22 0.75
N HIS A 251 8.48 -5.93 1.08
CA HIS A 251 9.03 -4.88 0.23
C HIS A 251 10.42 -4.50 0.70
N ARG A 252 11.35 -4.22 -0.21
CA ARG A 252 12.63 -3.62 0.18
C ARG A 252 12.40 -2.19 0.65
N LEU A 253 13.03 -1.85 1.77
CA LEU A 253 13.02 -0.54 2.39
C LEU A 253 14.47 -0.23 2.79
N ASP A 254 15.17 0.55 1.98
CA ASP A 254 16.61 0.79 2.11
C ASP A 254 17.41 -0.53 2.05
N ASP A 255 18.19 -0.80 3.09
CA ASP A 255 18.95 -2.03 3.29
C ASP A 255 18.16 -3.10 4.07
N GLN A 256 16.88 -2.85 4.35
CA GLN A 256 16.00 -3.72 5.14
C GLN A 256 14.75 -4.14 4.35
N TRP A 257 13.88 -4.89 5.03
CA TRP A 257 12.65 -5.47 4.50
C TRP A 257 11.45 -5.03 5.32
N LEU A 258 10.45 -4.50 4.64
CA LEU A 258 9.15 -4.21 5.22
C LEU A 258 8.23 -5.42 5.01
N VAL A 259 8.13 -6.24 6.04
CA VAL A 259 7.31 -7.47 6.05
C VAL A 259 5.89 -7.13 6.47
N GLY A 260 4.88 -7.51 5.68
CA GLY A 260 3.50 -7.15 5.94
C GLY A 260 2.52 -8.32 5.94
N GLY A 261 1.44 -8.17 6.70
CA GLY A 261 0.27 -9.06 6.72
C GLY A 261 -0.99 -8.27 7.09
N ALA A 262 -2.16 -8.74 6.65
CA ALA A 262 -3.43 -8.05 6.92
C ALA A 262 -4.55 -9.03 7.25
N SER A 263 -5.16 -8.83 8.42
CA SER A 263 -6.35 -9.55 8.88
C SER A 263 -7.62 -8.88 8.36
N ASN A 264 -8.66 -9.70 8.13
CA ASN A 264 -10.00 -9.23 7.81
C ASN A 264 -10.71 -8.59 9.02
N SER A 265 -10.19 -8.78 10.23
CA SER A 265 -10.63 -8.06 11.44
C SER A 265 -10.31 -6.57 11.33
N GLY A 266 -10.94 -5.73 12.16
CA GLY A 266 -10.66 -4.29 12.22
C GLY A 266 -11.92 -3.42 12.31
N GLY A 267 -11.80 -2.18 11.85
CA GLY A 267 -12.82 -1.14 12.02
C GLY A 267 -14.14 -1.38 11.28
N VAL A 268 -14.20 -2.25 10.27
CA VAL A 268 -15.48 -2.65 9.67
C VAL A 268 -16.34 -3.40 10.69
N VAL A 269 -15.75 -4.29 11.48
CA VAL A 269 -16.48 -5.05 12.53
C VAL A 269 -16.98 -4.11 13.61
N LEU A 270 -16.13 -3.17 14.05
CA LEU A 270 -16.53 -2.14 15.02
C LEU A 270 -17.72 -1.32 14.51
N ARG A 271 -17.70 -0.89 13.24
CA ARG A 271 -18.77 -0.08 12.63
C ARG A 271 -20.06 -0.84 12.33
N GLN A 272 -20.03 -2.17 12.29
CA GLN A 272 -21.25 -2.99 12.24
C GLN A 272 -21.99 -2.99 13.59
N LEU A 273 -21.28 -2.73 14.69
CA LEU A 273 -21.79 -2.85 16.05
C LEU A 273 -22.03 -1.49 16.73
N PHE A 274 -21.18 -0.50 16.44
CA PHE A 274 -21.15 0.78 17.11
C PHE A 274 -20.89 1.93 16.12
N SER A 275 -21.48 3.10 16.35
CA SER A 275 -21.06 4.35 15.72
C SER A 275 -19.73 4.84 16.28
N ASP A 276 -19.04 5.73 15.56
CA ASP A 276 -17.78 6.32 16.03
C ASP A 276 -17.97 7.05 17.38
N ASP A 277 -19.11 7.74 17.58
CA ASP A 277 -19.45 8.40 18.86
C ASP A 277 -19.66 7.39 20.00
N GLN A 278 -20.28 6.24 19.71
CA GLN A 278 -20.42 5.15 20.68
C GLN A 278 -19.05 4.55 21.03
N LEU A 279 -18.17 4.33 20.05
CA LEU A 279 -16.80 3.85 20.30
C LEU A 279 -16.03 4.79 21.23
N VAL A 280 -16.11 6.11 20.99
CA VAL A 280 -15.48 7.12 21.86
C VAL A 280 -16.08 7.11 23.27
N THR A 281 -17.41 7.02 23.38
CA THR A 281 -18.10 7.08 24.67
C THR A 281 -17.84 5.84 25.50
N LEU A 282 -18.09 4.65 24.95
CA LEU A 282 -17.92 3.36 25.64
C LEU A 282 -16.46 3.10 26.00
N SER A 283 -15.50 3.56 25.19
CA SER A 283 -14.08 3.36 25.51
C SER A 283 -13.65 4.07 26.80
N LYS A 284 -14.32 5.16 27.19
CA LYS A 284 -13.97 5.90 28.43
C LYS A 284 -14.15 5.03 29.68
N ASP A 285 -15.13 4.13 29.66
CA ASP A 285 -15.49 3.25 30.77
C ASP A 285 -14.62 1.98 30.84
N ILE A 286 -13.76 1.77 29.84
CA ILE A 286 -12.82 0.65 29.82
C ILE A 286 -11.64 0.94 30.75
N ASP A 287 -11.33 0.01 31.65
CA ASP A 287 -10.03 -0.07 32.31
C ASP A 287 -9.08 -0.92 31.46
N PRO A 288 -8.10 -0.31 30.76
CA PRO A 288 -7.21 -1.03 29.86
C PRO A 288 -6.17 -1.88 30.60
N SER A 289 -5.98 -1.65 31.91
CA SER A 289 -5.02 -2.39 32.73
C SER A 289 -5.52 -3.80 33.09
N SER A 290 -6.83 -3.98 33.11
CA SER A 290 -7.49 -5.26 33.39
C SER A 290 -7.74 -6.02 32.08
N PRO A 291 -7.38 -7.31 31.96
CA PRO A 291 -7.66 -8.09 30.76
C PRO A 291 -9.16 -8.44 30.67
N SER A 292 -9.74 -8.32 29.48
CA SER A 292 -11.09 -8.86 29.21
C SER A 292 -11.06 -10.40 29.11
N PRO A 293 -11.96 -11.13 29.79
CA PRO A 293 -12.02 -12.60 29.72
C PRO A 293 -12.64 -13.12 28.41
N LEU A 294 -13.19 -12.23 27.59
CA LEU A 294 -13.88 -12.60 26.34
C LEU A 294 -12.87 -12.99 25.26
N ASP A 295 -13.05 -14.17 24.66
CA ASP A 295 -12.24 -14.69 23.57
C ASP A 295 -13.02 -14.61 22.25
N TYR A 296 -12.92 -13.46 21.60
CA TYR A 296 -13.55 -13.22 20.30
C TYR A 296 -12.57 -13.40 19.15
N TYR A 297 -13.12 -13.61 17.97
CA TYR A 297 -12.42 -13.47 16.70
C TYR A 297 -13.28 -12.55 15.81
N PRO A 298 -13.15 -11.22 15.98
CA PRO A 298 -14.07 -10.27 15.37
C PRO A 298 -13.85 -10.20 13.86
N LEU A 299 -14.75 -10.78 13.06
CA LEU A 299 -14.70 -10.75 11.61
C LEU A 299 -16.00 -10.19 11.03
N PRO A 300 -15.94 -9.49 9.88
CA PRO A 300 -17.15 -8.94 9.26
C PRO A 300 -18.00 -9.99 8.56
N LYS A 301 -17.40 -11.14 8.22
CA LYS A 301 -17.98 -12.33 7.60
C LYS A 301 -16.98 -13.49 7.71
N SER A 302 -17.40 -14.70 7.34
CA SER A 302 -16.53 -15.88 7.30
C SER A 302 -15.28 -15.68 6.42
N GLY A 303 -14.16 -16.19 6.90
CA GLY A 303 -12.88 -16.24 6.21
C GLY A 303 -11.81 -15.30 6.77
N GLU A 304 -10.61 -15.87 6.98
CA GLU A 304 -9.41 -15.17 7.39
C GLU A 304 -8.21 -15.61 6.54
N ARG A 305 -7.29 -14.67 6.29
CA ARG A 305 -6.04 -14.96 5.55
C ARG A 305 -4.81 -14.87 6.43
N PHE A 306 -4.81 -13.93 7.36
CA PHE A 306 -3.69 -13.62 8.23
C PHE A 306 -4.26 -13.17 9.59
N PRO A 307 -3.70 -13.60 10.73
CA PRO A 307 -2.56 -14.52 10.88
C PRO A 307 -2.94 -16.01 10.75
N VAL A 308 -4.22 -16.33 10.62
CA VAL A 308 -4.69 -17.70 10.37
C VAL A 308 -5.17 -17.78 8.93
N SER A 309 -4.66 -18.73 8.16
CA SER A 309 -5.14 -18.99 6.80
C SER A 309 -6.27 -20.00 6.85
N ASP A 310 -7.50 -19.51 7.04
CA ASP A 310 -8.70 -20.33 7.10
C ASP A 310 -9.85 -19.61 6.35
N PRO A 311 -10.17 -20.03 5.11
CA PRO A 311 -11.22 -19.40 4.32
C PRO A 311 -12.63 -19.58 4.90
N ASP A 312 -12.81 -20.53 5.82
CA ASP A 312 -14.09 -20.88 6.45
C ASP A 312 -14.16 -20.40 7.92
N MET A 313 -13.22 -19.55 8.35
CA MET A 313 -13.16 -19.06 9.72
C MET A 313 -14.38 -18.19 10.08
N GLU A 314 -15.25 -18.70 10.93
CA GLU A 314 -16.46 -17.99 11.35
C GLU A 314 -16.16 -16.84 12.34
N PRO A 315 -16.89 -15.69 12.23
CA PRO A 315 -16.84 -14.65 13.25
C PRO A 315 -17.24 -15.19 14.63
N ARG A 316 -16.40 -14.96 15.64
CA ARG A 316 -16.70 -15.33 17.03
C ARG A 316 -16.89 -14.08 17.87
N LEU A 317 -18.13 -13.77 18.22
CA LEU A 317 -18.52 -12.58 19.00
C LEU A 317 -19.44 -12.92 20.19
N GLU A 318 -19.54 -14.20 20.54
CA GLU A 318 -20.35 -14.70 21.66
C GLU A 318 -19.46 -15.26 22.79
N PRO A 319 -19.88 -15.17 24.07
CA PRO A 319 -21.15 -14.58 24.53
C PRO A 319 -21.10 -13.05 24.52
N ARG A 320 -22.18 -12.38 24.10
CA ARG A 320 -22.32 -10.92 24.29
C ARG A 320 -22.80 -10.60 25.72
N PRO A 321 -22.02 -9.89 26.56
CA PRO A 321 -22.48 -9.45 27.88
C PRO A 321 -23.53 -8.34 27.78
N ASP A 322 -24.26 -8.10 28.87
CA ASP A 322 -25.27 -7.03 28.95
C ASP A 322 -24.65 -5.62 28.84
N SER A 323 -23.40 -5.46 29.26
CA SER A 323 -22.67 -4.20 29.18
C SER A 323 -21.97 -4.03 27.82
N ASP A 324 -22.38 -3.02 27.06
CA ASP A 324 -21.74 -2.68 25.78
C ASP A 324 -20.26 -2.25 25.95
N ALA A 325 -19.89 -1.69 27.11
CA ALA A 325 -18.50 -1.35 27.41
C ALA A 325 -17.64 -2.60 27.64
N GLU A 326 -18.18 -3.62 28.33
CA GLU A 326 -17.51 -4.91 28.49
C GLU A 326 -17.41 -5.65 27.15
N TYR A 327 -18.47 -5.59 26.34
CA TYR A 327 -18.49 -6.17 25.00
C TYR A 327 -17.44 -5.52 24.09
N LEU A 328 -17.40 -4.19 24.04
CA LEU A 328 -16.39 -3.44 23.30
C LEU A 328 -14.97 -3.77 23.80
N HIS A 329 -14.76 -3.83 25.12
CA HIS A 329 -13.46 -4.22 25.68
C HIS A 329 -13.03 -5.61 25.19
N GLY A 330 -13.93 -6.61 25.21
CA GLY A 330 -13.67 -7.94 24.65
C GLY A 330 -13.27 -7.92 23.17
N ILE A 331 -13.91 -7.08 22.37
CA ILE A 331 -13.60 -6.92 20.94
C ILE A 331 -12.22 -6.29 20.75
N LEU A 332 -11.94 -5.17 21.43
CA LEU A 332 -10.65 -4.46 21.30
C LEU A 332 -9.47 -5.30 21.79
N GLU A 333 -9.65 -6.01 22.92
CA GLU A 333 -8.69 -6.97 23.48
C GLU A 333 -8.44 -8.12 22.49
N SER A 334 -9.49 -8.68 21.90
CA SER A 334 -9.37 -9.79 20.96
C SER A 334 -8.70 -9.36 19.65
N MET A 335 -8.99 -8.16 19.14
CA MET A 335 -8.25 -7.59 18.00
C MET A 335 -6.76 -7.37 18.34
N ALA A 336 -6.43 -6.98 19.56
CA ALA A 336 -5.04 -6.88 20.01
C ALA A 336 -4.36 -8.26 20.08
N ARG A 337 -5.09 -9.34 20.43
CA ARG A 337 -4.56 -10.72 20.35
C ARG A 337 -4.33 -11.18 18.92
N ILE A 338 -5.19 -10.79 17.97
CA ILE A 338 -5.00 -11.03 16.53
C ILE A 338 -3.73 -10.32 16.05
N GLU A 339 -3.56 -9.04 16.43
CA GLU A 339 -2.35 -8.27 16.13
C GLU A 339 -1.08 -8.93 16.69
N ALA A 340 -1.11 -9.35 17.97
CA ALA A 340 0.00 -10.06 18.61
C ALA A 340 0.33 -11.37 17.90
N SER A 341 -0.69 -12.13 17.51
CA SER A 341 -0.55 -13.37 16.74
C SER A 341 0.06 -13.11 15.36
N GLY A 342 -0.29 -11.98 14.73
CA GLY A 342 0.33 -11.51 13.50
C GLY A 342 1.83 -11.27 13.63
N TYR A 343 2.26 -10.46 14.60
CA TYR A 343 3.69 -10.22 14.82
C TYR A 343 4.44 -11.49 15.22
N LYS A 344 3.81 -12.37 16.00
CA LYS A 344 4.36 -13.68 16.36
C LYS A 344 4.56 -14.56 15.11
N LEU A 345 3.56 -14.64 14.23
CA LEU A 345 3.67 -15.38 12.97
C LEU A 345 4.81 -14.82 12.10
N LEU A 346 4.92 -13.49 11.96
CA LEU A 346 6.01 -12.90 11.19
C LEU A 346 7.39 -13.32 11.74
N LYS A 347 7.55 -13.33 13.06
CA LYS A 347 8.77 -13.81 13.72
C LYS A 347 9.01 -15.31 13.46
N GLU A 348 7.99 -16.14 13.54
CA GLU A 348 8.08 -17.58 13.25
C GLU A 348 8.46 -17.87 11.79
N LEU A 349 8.04 -17.00 10.87
CA LEU A 349 8.44 -17.02 9.46
C LEU A 349 9.85 -16.45 9.21
N GLY A 350 10.54 -15.95 10.25
CA GLY A 350 11.93 -15.50 10.19
C GLY A 350 12.15 -14.00 10.25
N ALA A 351 11.10 -13.19 10.43
CA ALA A 351 11.25 -11.73 10.54
C ALA A 351 11.97 -11.35 11.85
N THR A 352 12.60 -10.18 11.85
CA THR A 352 13.13 -9.58 13.09
C THR A 352 11.98 -9.40 14.10
N PRO A 353 12.13 -9.78 15.38
CA PRO A 353 11.07 -9.61 16.37
C PRO A 353 10.62 -8.15 16.50
N VAL A 354 9.32 -7.92 16.72
CA VAL A 354 8.80 -6.58 17.00
C VAL A 354 9.31 -6.09 18.36
N GLU A 355 9.72 -4.82 18.41
CA GLU A 355 10.26 -4.14 19.59
C GLU A 355 9.46 -2.89 19.95
N GLU A 356 8.79 -2.24 18.99
CA GLU A 356 7.91 -1.10 19.21
C GLU A 356 6.92 -0.98 18.06
N VAL A 357 5.67 -0.61 18.38
CA VAL A 357 4.59 -0.48 17.41
C VAL A 357 4.07 0.95 17.38
N PHE A 358 4.16 1.57 16.22
CA PHE A 358 3.45 2.80 15.90
C PHE A 358 2.05 2.48 15.37
N THR A 359 1.10 3.36 15.62
CA THR A 359 -0.31 3.14 15.30
C THR A 359 -0.81 4.19 14.33
N ALA A 360 -1.43 3.74 13.25
CA ALA A 360 -2.09 4.56 12.23
C ALA A 360 -3.57 4.15 12.07
N GLY A 361 -4.32 4.91 11.28
CA GLY A 361 -5.75 4.67 11.03
C GLY A 361 -6.67 5.23 12.13
N GLY A 362 -7.98 5.08 11.94
CA GLY A 362 -8.99 5.63 12.84
C GLY A 362 -8.87 5.13 14.28
N GLY A 363 -8.49 3.86 14.47
CA GLY A 363 -8.27 3.28 15.80
C GLY A 363 -7.11 3.90 16.58
N ALA A 364 -6.18 4.59 15.91
CA ALA A 364 -5.03 5.23 16.57
C ALA A 364 -5.42 6.41 17.50
N GLN A 365 -6.65 6.92 17.39
CA GLN A 365 -7.16 7.97 18.29
C GLN A 365 -7.66 7.41 19.63
N ASN A 366 -7.81 6.09 19.75
CA ASN A 366 -8.32 5.45 20.96
C ASN A 366 -7.16 5.13 21.92
N GLU A 367 -6.92 6.02 22.89
CA GLU A 367 -5.87 5.86 23.90
C GLU A 367 -6.07 4.60 24.77
N LYS A 368 -7.32 4.23 25.05
CA LYS A 368 -7.65 3.03 25.82
C LYS A 368 -7.30 1.77 25.05
N TRP A 369 -7.59 1.75 23.74
CA TRP A 369 -7.16 0.65 22.87
C TRP A 369 -5.64 0.60 22.71
N THR A 370 -4.98 1.75 22.67
CA THR A 370 -3.51 1.83 22.66
C THR A 370 -2.91 1.15 23.89
N ALA A 371 -3.43 1.45 25.09
CA ALA A 371 -2.99 0.83 26.33
C ALA A 371 -3.31 -0.68 26.41
N ILE A 372 -4.47 -1.11 25.91
CA ILE A 372 -4.81 -2.54 25.76
C ILE A 372 -3.77 -3.25 24.89
N ARG A 373 -3.48 -2.68 23.72
CA ARG A 373 -2.52 -3.24 22.77
C ARG A 373 -1.13 -3.31 23.36
N GLU A 374 -0.67 -2.28 24.06
CA GLU A 374 0.63 -2.29 24.75
C GLU A 374 0.73 -3.44 25.75
N ARG A 375 -0.32 -3.64 26.58
CA ARG A 375 -0.38 -4.76 27.53
C ARG A 375 -0.39 -6.12 26.83
N VAL A 376 -1.19 -6.28 25.77
CA VAL A 376 -1.35 -7.57 25.07
C VAL A 376 -0.13 -7.93 24.23
N LEU A 377 0.49 -6.94 23.57
CA LEU A 377 1.66 -7.13 22.72
C LEU A 377 2.96 -7.28 23.54
N GLY A 378 3.02 -6.66 24.73
CA GLY A 378 4.20 -6.68 25.59
C GLY A 378 5.37 -5.84 25.06
N VAL A 379 5.10 -4.91 24.13
CA VAL A 379 6.06 -3.94 23.58
C VAL A 379 5.45 -2.54 23.60
N PRO A 380 6.24 -1.46 23.63
CA PRO A 380 5.71 -0.11 23.58
C PRO A 380 4.81 0.11 22.35
N VAL A 381 3.66 0.74 22.57
CA VAL A 381 2.71 1.10 21.52
C VAL A 381 2.43 2.59 21.56
N ARG A 382 2.64 3.27 20.43
CA ARG A 382 2.47 4.71 20.33
C ARG A 382 1.65 5.08 19.10
N LYS A 383 1.04 6.25 19.12
CA LYS A 383 0.46 6.85 17.91
C LYS A 383 1.58 7.40 17.02
N ALA A 384 1.51 7.15 15.72
CA ALA A 384 2.43 7.79 14.78
C ALA A 384 2.15 9.30 14.70
N GLU A 385 3.20 10.13 14.67
CA GLU A 385 3.05 11.59 14.56
C GLU A 385 2.41 12.00 13.23
N GLN A 386 2.74 11.27 12.16
CA GLN A 386 2.23 11.46 10.81
C GLN A 386 1.86 10.10 10.22
N THR A 387 0.77 10.05 9.48
CA THR A 387 0.24 8.82 8.88
C THR A 387 -0.12 8.98 7.41
N GLU A 388 -0.07 10.20 6.89
CA GLU A 388 -0.48 10.50 5.53
C GLU A 388 0.53 10.01 4.52
N ALA A 389 0.09 9.26 3.51
CA ALA A 389 0.95 8.75 2.44
C ALA A 389 1.73 9.89 1.74
N ALA A 390 1.06 11.01 1.46
CA ALA A 390 1.69 12.20 0.88
C ALA A 390 2.86 12.75 1.73
N TYR A 391 2.80 12.60 3.06
CA TYR A 391 3.91 12.97 3.94
C TYR A 391 5.10 12.01 3.77
N GLY A 392 4.84 10.71 3.69
CA GLY A 392 5.86 9.71 3.36
C GLY A 392 6.49 9.93 1.99
N ALA A 393 5.70 10.26 0.97
CA ALA A 393 6.20 10.63 -0.35
C ALA A 393 7.07 11.90 -0.29
N ALA A 394 6.70 12.89 0.53
CA ALA A 394 7.55 14.07 0.77
C ALA A 394 8.89 13.72 1.45
N LEU A 395 8.93 12.71 2.33
CA LEU A 395 10.19 12.20 2.90
C LEU A 395 11.07 11.51 1.83
N LEU A 396 10.46 10.80 0.87
CA LEU A 396 11.20 10.25 -0.27
C LEU A 396 11.76 11.37 -1.17
N ALA A 397 10.96 12.41 -1.43
CA ALA A 397 11.42 13.58 -2.17
C ALA A 397 12.62 14.26 -1.47
N LEU A 398 12.55 14.43 -0.14
CA LEU A 398 13.63 15.00 0.67
C LEU A 398 14.92 14.19 0.55
N ARG A 399 14.83 12.85 0.64
CA ARG A 399 15.99 11.96 0.47
C ARG A 399 16.65 12.15 -0.91
N GLY A 400 15.85 12.27 -1.96
CA GLY A 400 16.35 12.50 -3.31
C GLY A 400 17.08 13.82 -3.45
N ALA A 401 16.59 14.89 -2.83
CA ALA A 401 17.27 16.18 -2.82
C ALA A 401 18.65 16.09 -2.15
N THR A 402 18.77 15.35 -1.04
CA THR A 402 20.03 15.22 -0.28
C THR A 402 21.09 14.31 -0.92
N THR A 403 20.71 13.48 -1.90
CA THR A 403 21.63 12.58 -2.61
C THR A 403 22.15 13.16 -3.93
N GLY A 404 21.51 14.21 -4.44
CA GLY A 404 21.94 14.95 -5.64
C GLY A 404 22.82 16.17 -5.37
N SER A 405 23.00 16.55 -4.11
CA SER A 405 23.97 17.55 -3.63
C SER A 405 25.24 16.90 -3.14
#